data_AF-A0A6J5UKG7-F1
#
_entry.id   AF-A0A6J5UKG7-F1
#
_cell.length_a   1.000
_cell.length_b   1.000
_cell.length_c   1.000
_cell.angle_alpha   90.00
_cell.angle_beta   90.00
_cell.angle_gamma   90.00
#
_symmetry.space_group_name_H-M   'P 1'
#
loop_
_entity.id
_entity.type
_entity.pdbx_description
1 polymer ?
#
loop_
_entity_poly.entity_id
_entity_poly.type
_entity_poly.pdbx_seq_one_letter_code
_entity_poly.pdbx_strand_id
1 'polypeptide(L)'
;MGGLNFAVYTFPPIALAIIGSFFLNLKPRESIRSGKGWKLTAGFSNPLVVNTFLGVLSTLEILAVFLFILFLAWNFYARISNDFKNLKPAKSLMLNSWQLKYLKVETRFGLLAEVCLAFLLFPILRGLALFRLLGIQFEASVRHYLWLGTAMIFFATFHGASTLFIWGVSHFIQEELWEWQKTGRIYLAGEICLVTGRETCILSARIFPSKAIELILPKDPGPKYTPTSIIFVKVPSISKYEWHSFSITSSSRVDDNTISIMIKSEGSWTSSLSHMIQTRQESDGDQKKYIPIAVEGPYGPVSMDFLRYDSLLVVSGGIGITPVLSIIQELSSSQNRGINKFLPRMQLIYVVKKSQDICLLNSISPLIFGQPAEKCLLKVKVFVTQEEQSDATVRELVNEFSQVQTVNFGTKFLNFSISELENSLWMAAIAGISSILFLIFLIMFNHIFVPSEKNLTKEKTPSWVADLLIISSFILALICSIFVALVIRWRRLKKQIPPTLQKQSKALEKRVSTSK
;
A
#
# COMPACT_ATOMS: atom_id res chain seq x y z
N MET A 1 -16.90 0.43 22.54
CA MET A 1 -16.17 -0.38 23.56
C MET A 1 -14.77 -0.85 23.12
N GLY A 2 -14.24 -0.47 21.94
CA GLY A 2 -12.95 -0.99 21.44
C GLY A 2 -11.67 -0.28 21.94
N GLY A 3 -11.68 1.05 22.05
CA GLY A 3 -10.46 1.83 22.31
C GLY A 3 -9.82 1.61 23.69
N LEU A 4 -10.63 1.41 24.74
CA LEU A 4 -10.12 1.21 26.11
C LEU A 4 -9.40 -0.14 26.25
N ASN A 5 -9.92 -1.20 25.61
CA ASN A 5 -9.28 -2.52 25.61
C ASN A 5 -7.96 -2.49 24.83
N PHE A 6 -7.93 -1.80 23.68
CA PHE A 6 -6.70 -1.63 22.91
C PHE A 6 -5.60 -0.93 23.71
N ALA A 7 -5.93 0.16 24.40
CA ALA A 7 -4.99 0.87 25.28
C ALA A 7 -4.46 -0.01 26.42
N VAL A 8 -5.32 -0.79 27.07
CA VAL A 8 -4.93 -1.69 28.17
C VAL A 8 -3.98 -2.81 27.70
N TYR A 9 -4.17 -3.36 26.49
CA TYR A 9 -3.28 -4.39 25.95
C TYR A 9 -1.97 -3.84 25.37
N THR A 10 -1.98 -2.59 24.89
CA THR A 10 -0.80 -1.96 24.27
C THR A 10 0.08 -1.20 25.26
N PHE A 11 -0.47 -0.73 26.38
CA PHE A 11 0.24 0.08 27.36
C PHE A 11 1.42 -0.64 28.05
N PRO A 12 1.28 -1.88 28.60
CA PRO A 12 2.40 -2.53 29.30
C PRO A 12 3.64 -2.76 28.40
N PRO A 13 3.50 -3.23 27.14
CA PRO A 13 4.64 -3.34 26.23
C PRO A 13 5.28 -1.99 25.84
N ILE A 14 4.48 -0.93 25.65
CA ILE A 14 4.98 0.42 25.37
C ILE A 14 5.77 0.96 26.56
N ALA A 15 5.25 0.78 27.77
CA ALA A 15 5.95 1.16 29.00
C ALA A 15 7.29 0.42 29.14
N LEU A 16 7.32 -0.90 28.86
CA LEU A 16 8.55 -1.71 28.83
C LEU A 16 9.56 -1.20 27.78
N ALA A 17 9.11 -0.79 26.60
CA ALA A 17 9.98 -0.23 25.57
C ALA A 17 10.58 1.13 25.99
N ILE A 18 9.78 1.99 26.64
CA ILE A 18 10.24 3.28 27.19
C ILE A 18 11.27 3.05 28.30
N ILE A 19 10.96 2.19 29.27
CA ILE A 19 11.85 1.84 30.39
C ILE A 19 13.16 1.24 29.85
N GLY A 20 13.08 0.32 28.89
CA GLY A 20 14.25 -0.25 28.24
C GLY A 20 15.11 0.79 27.54
N SER A 21 14.50 1.80 26.92
CA SER A 21 15.22 2.90 26.26
C SER A 21 15.96 3.78 27.27
N PHE A 22 15.31 4.13 28.38
CA PHE A 22 15.95 4.84 29.50
C PHE A 22 17.11 4.03 30.08
N PHE A 23 16.92 2.74 30.31
CA PHE A 23 17.96 1.85 30.85
C PHE A 23 19.18 1.74 29.92
N LEU A 24 18.97 1.66 28.60
CA LEU A 24 20.07 1.62 27.64
C LEU A 24 20.84 2.94 27.54
N ASN A 25 20.17 4.09 27.76
CA ASN A 25 20.82 5.39 27.80
C ASN A 25 21.64 5.63 29.08
N LEU A 26 21.30 4.96 30.19
CA LEU A 26 22.03 5.05 31.46
C LEU A 26 23.25 4.11 31.52
N LYS A 27 23.41 3.19 30.57
CA LYS A 27 24.51 2.21 30.56
C LYS A 27 25.79 2.84 29.97
N PRO A 28 26.95 2.78 30.65
CA PRO A 28 28.21 3.31 30.12
C PRO A 28 28.57 2.70 28.77
N ARG A 29 28.91 3.54 27.80
CA ARG A 29 29.16 3.18 26.38
C ARG A 29 30.29 2.15 26.20
N GLU A 30 31.19 2.02 27.17
CA GLU A 30 32.28 1.04 27.18
C GLU A 30 31.80 -0.40 27.47
N SER A 31 30.72 -0.57 28.23
CA SER A 31 30.14 -1.89 28.52
C SER A 31 29.42 -2.51 27.31
N ILE A 32 29.22 -1.75 26.24
CA ILE A 32 28.49 -2.16 25.02
C ILE A 32 29.43 -2.84 24.01
N ARG A 33 30.74 -2.58 24.07
CA ARG A 33 31.75 -3.22 23.21
C ARG A 33 32.23 -4.58 23.72
N SER A 34 32.19 -4.81 25.02
CA SER A 34 32.41 -6.15 25.56
C SER A 34 31.07 -6.91 25.47
N GLY A 35 30.99 -7.89 24.57
CA GLY A 35 29.83 -8.78 24.39
C GLY A 35 29.54 -9.68 25.59
N LYS A 36 29.70 -9.20 26.82
CA LYS A 36 29.22 -9.84 28.04
C LYS A 36 27.77 -9.41 28.26
N GLY A 37 26.86 -10.02 27.49
CA GLY A 37 25.45 -10.09 27.87
C GLY A 37 25.30 -10.68 29.26
N TRP A 38 24.18 -10.39 29.94
CA TRP A 38 23.89 -10.99 31.25
C TRP A 38 24.08 -12.51 31.20
N LYS A 39 24.93 -13.05 32.10
CA LYS A 39 25.19 -14.50 32.22
C LYS A 39 23.97 -15.34 32.58
N LEU A 40 22.80 -14.73 32.83
CA LEU A 40 21.56 -15.46 33.14
C LEU A 40 20.93 -16.16 31.92
N THR A 41 21.23 -15.75 30.68
CA THR A 41 20.57 -16.29 29.48
C THR A 41 21.38 -17.33 28.71
N ALA A 42 22.67 -17.52 29.05
CA ALA A 42 23.59 -18.40 28.30
C ALA A 42 23.17 -19.88 28.27
N GLY A 43 22.37 -20.35 29.23
CA GLY A 43 21.85 -21.72 29.25
C GLY A 43 20.61 -21.96 28.38
N PHE A 44 19.87 -20.92 28.00
CA PHE A 44 18.56 -21.01 27.34
C PHE A 44 18.54 -20.48 25.91
N SER A 45 19.63 -19.88 25.44
CA SER A 45 19.82 -19.44 24.06
C SER A 45 20.22 -20.58 23.11
N ASN A 46 20.37 -21.80 23.60
CA ASN A 46 20.76 -22.93 22.78
C ASN A 46 19.64 -23.25 21.77
N PRO A 47 19.98 -23.44 20.48
CA PRO A 47 19.02 -23.80 19.45
C PRO A 47 18.50 -25.21 19.73
N LEU A 48 17.19 -25.35 19.95
CA LEU A 48 16.57 -26.62 20.34
C LEU A 48 15.80 -27.26 19.18
N VAL A 49 15.24 -26.44 18.29
CA VAL A 49 14.60 -26.89 17.05
C VAL A 49 15.28 -26.21 15.88
N VAL A 50 15.79 -27.02 14.95
CA VAL A 50 16.30 -26.56 13.65
C VAL A 50 15.46 -27.25 12.60
N ASN A 51 14.57 -26.50 11.97
CA ASN A 51 13.67 -27.02 10.93
C ASN A 51 13.63 -26.04 9.75
N THR A 52 13.63 -26.54 8.52
CA THR A 52 13.52 -25.73 7.29
C THR A 52 12.29 -24.82 7.28
N PHE A 53 11.19 -25.20 7.94
CA PHE A 53 9.95 -24.41 8.03
C PHE A 53 9.89 -23.44 9.22
N LEU A 54 10.44 -23.83 10.38
CA LEU A 54 10.36 -23.04 11.63
C LEU A 54 11.64 -22.23 11.91
N GLY A 55 12.72 -22.56 11.19
CA GLY A 55 14.08 -22.08 11.39
C GLY A 55 14.71 -22.59 12.68
N VAL A 56 15.72 -21.85 13.16
CA VAL A 56 16.39 -22.10 14.45
C VAL A 56 15.60 -21.42 15.56
N LEU A 57 15.03 -22.20 16.48
CA LEU A 57 14.30 -21.70 17.66
C LEU A 57 15.02 -22.07 18.95
N SER A 58 15.19 -21.09 19.83
CA SER A 58 15.68 -21.29 21.19
C SER A 58 14.59 -21.83 22.11
N THR A 59 14.99 -22.45 23.22
CA THR A 59 14.06 -22.93 24.26
C THR A 59 13.16 -21.80 24.79
N LEU A 60 13.71 -20.59 24.89
CA LEU A 60 12.99 -19.41 25.38
C LEU A 60 11.93 -18.92 24.39
N GLU A 61 12.22 -18.97 23.08
CA GLU A 61 11.25 -18.64 22.04
C GLU A 61 10.11 -19.67 22.00
N ILE A 62 10.42 -20.96 22.13
CA ILE A 62 9.41 -22.02 22.21
C ILE A 62 8.51 -21.82 23.44
N LEU A 63 9.10 -21.52 24.60
CA LEU A 63 8.34 -21.22 25.81
C LEU A 63 7.47 -19.97 25.64
N ALA A 64 7.99 -18.90 25.02
CA ALA A 64 7.23 -17.68 24.77
C ALA A 64 6.05 -17.92 23.83
N VAL A 65 6.24 -18.67 22.74
CA VAL A 65 5.17 -19.07 21.82
C VAL A 65 4.13 -19.93 22.54
N PHE A 66 4.57 -20.89 23.35
CA PHE A 66 3.67 -21.74 24.13
C PHE A 66 2.82 -20.94 25.12
N LEU A 67 3.45 -20.03 25.89
CA LEU A 67 2.75 -19.15 26.83
C LEU A 67 1.78 -18.21 26.11
N PHE A 68 2.14 -17.72 24.92
CA PHE A 68 1.25 -16.89 24.11
C PHE A 68 0.03 -17.67 23.61
N ILE A 69 0.21 -18.91 23.13
CA ILE A 69 -0.89 -19.80 22.75
C ILE A 69 -1.80 -20.09 23.94
N LEU A 70 -1.22 -20.41 25.11
CA LEU A 70 -1.99 -20.62 26.34
C LEU A 70 -2.78 -19.38 26.74
N PHE A 71 -2.17 -18.19 26.63
CA PHE A 71 -2.84 -16.92 26.90
C PHE A 71 -4.04 -16.70 25.96
N LEU A 72 -3.86 -16.91 24.65
CA LEU A 72 -4.95 -16.79 23.68
C LEU A 72 -6.06 -17.80 23.96
N ALA A 73 -5.71 -19.06 24.23
CA ALA A 73 -6.66 -20.13 24.55
C ALA A 73 -7.44 -19.83 25.85
N TRP A 74 -6.76 -19.37 26.90
CA TRP A 74 -7.38 -18.95 28.14
C TRP A 74 -8.33 -17.76 27.93
N ASN A 75 -7.89 -16.72 27.21
CA ASN A 75 -8.74 -15.56 26.93
C ASN A 75 -9.98 -15.94 26.15
N PHE A 76 -9.83 -16.82 25.15
CA PHE A 76 -10.92 -17.33 24.34
C PHE A 76 -11.92 -18.13 25.19
N TYR A 77 -11.42 -19.08 26.00
CA TYR A 77 -12.24 -19.90 26.88
C TYR A 77 -13.00 -19.06 27.92
N ALA A 78 -12.30 -18.18 28.65
CA ALA A 78 -12.89 -17.35 29.69
C ALA A 78 -14.01 -16.46 29.14
N ARG A 79 -13.80 -15.87 27.96
CA ARG A 79 -14.79 -15.00 27.31
C ARG A 79 -15.98 -15.77 26.76
N ILE A 80 -15.78 -16.91 26.12
CA ILE A 80 -16.88 -17.75 25.65
C ILE A 80 -17.70 -18.27 26.82
N SER A 81 -17.04 -18.74 27.89
CA SER A 81 -17.72 -19.20 29.10
C SER A 81 -18.59 -18.09 29.70
N ASN A 82 -18.06 -16.86 29.76
CA ASN A 82 -18.83 -15.70 30.22
C ASN A 82 -19.98 -15.32 29.28
N ASP A 83 -19.78 -15.40 27.96
CA ASP A 83 -20.83 -15.13 26.98
C ASP A 83 -21.96 -16.14 27.07
N PHE A 84 -21.62 -17.42 27.24
CA PHE A 84 -22.61 -18.50 27.37
C PHE A 84 -23.40 -18.38 28.68
N LYS A 85 -22.75 -17.96 29.76
CA LYS A 85 -23.44 -17.65 31.03
C LYS A 85 -24.40 -16.47 30.92
N ASN A 86 -24.08 -15.47 30.08
CA ASN A 86 -24.84 -14.24 29.92
C ASN A 86 -25.59 -14.16 28.58
N LEU A 87 -25.99 -15.31 28.01
CA LEU A 87 -26.74 -15.39 26.76
C LEU A 87 -28.09 -14.67 26.91
N LYS A 88 -28.22 -13.49 26.31
CA LYS A 88 -29.51 -12.80 26.13
C LYS A 88 -29.99 -12.99 24.70
N PRO A 89 -31.24 -13.39 24.45
CA PRO A 89 -31.78 -13.46 23.10
C PRO A 89 -31.68 -12.09 22.43
N ALA A 90 -30.99 -12.03 21.29
CA ALA A 90 -30.88 -10.81 20.51
C ALA A 90 -32.24 -10.53 19.86
N LYS A 91 -32.96 -9.51 20.36
CA LYS A 91 -34.29 -9.14 19.84
C LYS A 91 -34.26 -8.71 18.36
N SER A 92 -33.10 -8.28 17.83
CA SER A 92 -32.96 -7.77 16.47
C SER A 92 -32.82 -8.85 15.39
N LEU A 93 -32.11 -9.95 15.67
CA LEU A 93 -31.75 -10.96 14.65
C LEU A 93 -32.58 -12.26 14.72
N MET A 94 -33.60 -12.34 15.59
CA MET A 94 -34.49 -13.53 15.74
C MET A 94 -33.72 -14.88 15.83
N LEU A 95 -32.51 -14.90 16.41
CA LEU A 95 -31.63 -16.07 16.39
C LEU A 95 -32.06 -17.14 17.39
N ASN A 96 -32.01 -18.40 16.95
CA ASN A 96 -32.17 -19.57 17.81
C ASN A 96 -30.94 -19.76 18.72
N SER A 97 -31.10 -20.56 19.79
CA SER A 97 -30.07 -20.74 20.83
C SER A 97 -28.70 -21.20 20.28
N TRP A 98 -28.68 -22.08 19.27
CA TRP A 98 -27.43 -22.53 18.65
C TRP A 98 -26.78 -21.44 17.78
N GLN A 99 -27.57 -20.68 17.03
CA GLN A 99 -27.09 -19.58 16.18
C GLN A 99 -26.50 -18.45 17.04
N LEU A 100 -27.15 -18.14 18.17
CA LEU A 100 -26.65 -17.14 19.12
C LEU A 100 -25.34 -17.60 19.77
N LYS A 101 -25.21 -18.87 20.15
CA LYS A 101 -23.96 -19.43 20.67
C LYS A 101 -22.84 -19.35 19.64
N TYR A 102 -23.14 -19.71 18.39
CA TYR A 102 -22.17 -19.66 17.29
C TYR A 102 -21.72 -18.21 16.99
N LEU A 103 -22.67 -17.26 16.94
CA LEU A 103 -22.39 -15.82 16.79
C LEU A 103 -21.47 -15.29 17.91
N LYS A 104 -21.61 -15.79 19.15
CA LYS A 104 -20.67 -15.44 20.23
C LYS A 104 -19.28 -16.01 19.99
N VAL A 105 -19.18 -17.28 19.58
CA VAL A 105 -17.90 -17.94 19.27
C VAL A 105 -17.16 -17.21 18.15
N GLU A 106 -17.81 -16.93 17.02
CA GLU A 106 -17.18 -16.23 15.89
C GLU A 106 -16.77 -14.80 16.24
N THR A 107 -17.56 -14.09 17.05
CA THR A 107 -17.19 -12.75 17.55
C THR A 107 -15.91 -12.82 18.39
N ARG A 108 -15.69 -13.91 19.15
CA ARG A 108 -14.45 -14.12 19.91
C ARG A 108 -13.26 -14.44 19.03
N PHE A 109 -13.44 -15.13 17.91
CA PHE A 109 -12.40 -15.24 16.88
C PHE A 109 -12.01 -13.87 16.33
N GLY A 110 -13.00 -13.00 16.07
CA GLY A 110 -12.74 -11.61 15.66
C GLY A 110 -11.91 -10.83 16.67
N LEU A 111 -12.11 -11.05 17.97
CA LEU A 111 -11.32 -10.43 19.03
C LEU A 111 -9.89 -10.99 19.11
N LEU A 112 -9.69 -12.28 18.86
CA LEU A 112 -8.35 -12.87 18.76
C LEU A 112 -7.55 -12.22 17.61
N ALA A 113 -8.21 -11.95 16.47
CA ALA A 113 -7.60 -11.21 15.37
C ALA A 113 -7.17 -9.79 15.80
N GLU A 114 -7.98 -9.09 16.59
CA GLU A 114 -7.61 -7.77 17.16
C GLU A 114 -6.42 -7.84 18.10
N VAL A 115 -6.33 -8.89 18.94
CA VAL A 115 -5.16 -9.10 19.81
C VAL A 115 -3.92 -9.28 18.93
N CYS A 116 -3.97 -10.14 17.91
CA CYS A 116 -2.86 -10.31 16.98
C CYS A 116 -2.49 -9.01 16.26
N LEU A 117 -3.48 -8.23 15.81
CA LEU A 117 -3.27 -6.91 15.19
C LEU A 117 -2.61 -5.91 16.15
N ALA A 118 -3.02 -5.87 17.42
CA ALA A 118 -2.39 -5.02 18.42
C ALA A 118 -0.92 -5.37 18.62
N PHE A 119 -0.57 -6.67 18.58
CA PHE A 119 0.81 -7.11 18.63
C PHE A 119 1.60 -6.82 17.32
N LEU A 120 0.93 -6.78 16.16
CA LEU A 120 1.52 -6.40 14.87
C LEU A 120 1.77 -4.89 14.76
N LEU A 121 0.96 -4.07 15.43
CA LEU A 121 1.12 -2.62 15.44
C LEU A 121 2.26 -2.16 16.36
N PHE A 122 2.84 -3.05 17.16
CA PHE A 122 4.12 -2.75 17.77
C PHE A 122 5.16 -2.52 16.65
N PRO A 123 6.03 -1.51 16.74
CA PRO A 123 7.06 -1.35 15.73
C PRO A 123 8.20 -2.37 15.94
N ILE A 124 8.43 -3.30 15.00
CA ILE A 124 9.77 -3.93 14.88
C ILE A 124 10.71 -2.92 14.23
N LEU A 125 11.06 -1.87 14.97
CA LEU A 125 12.17 -1.03 14.55
C LEU A 125 13.45 -1.83 14.81
N ARG A 126 14.32 -1.91 13.78
CA ARG A 126 15.71 -2.36 13.95
C ARG A 126 16.33 -1.56 15.10
N GLY A 127 16.41 -2.17 16.27
CA GLY A 127 17.00 -1.56 17.45
C GLY A 127 16.03 -1.09 18.55
N LEU A 128 14.79 -1.58 18.63
CA LEU A 128 13.95 -1.43 19.83
C LEU A 128 14.75 -1.86 21.08
N ALA A 129 14.70 -1.04 22.13
CA ALA A 129 15.49 -1.26 23.34
C ALA A 129 15.24 -2.65 23.97
N LEU A 130 14.00 -3.10 23.95
CA LEU A 130 13.60 -4.42 24.45
C LEU A 130 14.30 -5.56 23.69
N PHE A 131 14.39 -5.51 22.36
CA PHE A 131 15.08 -6.54 21.58
C PHE A 131 16.59 -6.55 21.83
N ARG A 132 17.21 -5.37 22.02
CA ARG A 132 18.63 -5.29 22.41
C ARG A 132 18.88 -5.80 23.82
N LEU A 133 17.95 -5.57 24.74
CA LEU A 133 18.05 -5.98 26.14
C LEU A 133 17.83 -7.49 26.31
N LEU A 134 16.93 -8.07 25.51
CA LEU A 134 16.65 -9.51 25.47
C LEU A 134 17.55 -10.30 24.52
N GLY A 135 18.41 -9.64 23.74
CA GLY A 135 19.31 -10.29 22.79
C GLY A 135 18.61 -10.95 21.59
N ILE A 136 17.38 -10.54 21.28
CA ILE A 136 16.59 -11.11 20.17
C ILE A 136 17.12 -10.56 18.84
N GLN A 137 17.45 -11.46 17.92
CA GLN A 137 17.91 -11.09 16.58
C GLN A 137 16.77 -10.51 15.74
N PHE A 138 17.06 -9.50 14.90
CA PHE A 138 16.07 -8.86 14.04
C PHE A 138 15.36 -9.86 13.10
N GLU A 139 16.09 -10.86 12.59
CA GLU A 139 15.55 -11.91 11.74
C GLU A 139 14.49 -12.77 12.47
N ALA A 140 14.76 -13.11 13.74
CA ALA A 140 13.78 -13.77 14.58
C ALA A 140 12.54 -12.88 14.77
N SER A 141 12.71 -11.57 15.04
CA SER A 141 11.57 -10.64 15.21
C SER A 141 10.67 -10.59 13.97
N VAL A 142 11.24 -10.48 12.76
CA VAL A 142 10.46 -10.48 11.50
C VAL A 142 9.63 -11.75 11.35
N ARG A 143 10.17 -12.91 11.73
CA ARG A 143 9.44 -14.19 11.69
C ARG A 143 8.27 -14.24 12.65
N HIS A 144 8.44 -13.74 13.88
CA HIS A 144 7.34 -13.63 14.85
C HIS A 144 6.19 -12.76 14.31
N TYR A 145 6.50 -11.69 13.58
CA TYR A 145 5.48 -10.86 12.95
C TYR A 145 4.77 -11.54 11.80
N LEU A 146 5.50 -12.33 11.00
CA LEU A 146 4.86 -13.14 9.98
C LEU A 146 3.86 -14.13 10.60
N TRP A 147 4.26 -14.84 11.66
CA TRP A 147 3.38 -15.80 12.35
C TRP A 147 2.15 -15.13 12.96
N LEU A 148 2.35 -13.97 13.58
CA LEU A 148 1.29 -13.17 14.15
C LEU A 148 0.34 -12.61 13.08
N GLY A 149 0.89 -12.20 11.92
CA GLY A 149 0.15 -11.82 10.73
C GLY A 149 -0.70 -12.96 10.18
N THR A 150 -0.12 -14.15 10.04
CA THR A 150 -0.83 -15.36 9.62
C THR A 150 -1.94 -15.72 10.62
N ALA A 151 -1.68 -15.67 11.93
CA ALA A 151 -2.67 -15.92 12.96
C ALA A 151 -3.81 -14.88 12.93
N MET A 152 -3.49 -13.60 12.77
CA MET A 152 -4.48 -12.53 12.60
C MET A 152 -5.39 -12.80 11.40
N ILE A 153 -4.79 -13.12 10.24
CA ILE A 153 -5.55 -13.42 9.01
C ILE A 153 -6.43 -14.64 9.24
N PHE A 154 -5.91 -15.74 9.79
CA PHE A 154 -6.70 -16.94 10.09
C PHE A 154 -7.91 -16.63 10.97
N PHE A 155 -7.72 -15.93 12.10
CA PHE A 155 -8.81 -15.57 13.01
C PHE A 155 -9.81 -14.59 12.38
N ALA A 156 -9.33 -13.63 11.57
CA ALA A 156 -10.19 -12.69 10.85
C ALA A 156 -11.02 -13.39 9.76
N THR A 157 -10.42 -14.30 9.00
CA THR A 157 -11.10 -15.10 7.97
C THR A 157 -12.14 -16.01 8.60
N PHE A 158 -11.81 -16.72 9.69
CA PHE A 158 -12.79 -17.55 10.39
C PHE A 158 -13.95 -16.69 10.92
N HIS A 159 -13.66 -15.55 11.56
CA HIS A 159 -14.68 -14.61 12.01
C HIS A 159 -15.59 -14.14 10.87
N GLY A 160 -15.02 -13.68 9.75
CA GLY A 160 -15.78 -13.20 8.59
C GLY A 160 -16.62 -14.30 7.93
N ALA A 161 -16.04 -15.46 7.66
CA ALA A 161 -16.72 -16.60 7.04
C ALA A 161 -17.87 -17.14 7.91
N SER A 162 -17.63 -17.25 9.22
CA SER A 162 -18.66 -17.67 10.18
C SER A 162 -19.81 -16.64 10.29
N THR A 163 -19.48 -15.34 10.30
CA THR A 163 -20.49 -14.26 10.30
C THR A 163 -21.38 -14.34 9.06
N LEU A 164 -20.78 -14.50 7.87
CA LEU A 164 -21.52 -14.68 6.62
C LEU A 164 -22.38 -15.95 6.63
N PHE A 165 -21.88 -17.04 7.22
CA PHE A 165 -22.63 -18.27 7.38
C PHE A 165 -23.87 -18.09 8.28
N ILE A 166 -23.74 -17.43 9.44
CA ILE A 166 -24.87 -17.16 10.32
C ILE A 166 -25.89 -16.23 9.68
N TRP A 167 -25.44 -15.17 9.03
CA TRP A 167 -26.34 -14.29 8.27
C TRP A 167 -27.05 -15.04 7.15
N GLY A 168 -26.38 -16.00 6.49
CA GLY A 168 -26.95 -16.82 5.42
C GLY A 168 -28.05 -17.75 5.92
N VAL A 169 -27.78 -18.50 6.98
CA VAL A 169 -28.77 -19.40 7.60
C VAL A 169 -29.92 -18.62 8.26
N SER A 170 -29.68 -17.37 8.65
CA SER A 170 -30.70 -16.49 9.24
C SER A 170 -31.42 -15.61 8.21
N HIS A 171 -31.09 -15.73 6.91
CA HIS A 171 -31.64 -14.94 5.81
C HIS A 171 -31.43 -13.41 5.90
N PHE A 172 -30.47 -12.94 6.69
CA PHE A 172 -30.19 -11.50 6.92
C PHE A 172 -28.96 -10.96 6.16
N ILE A 173 -28.31 -11.75 5.29
CA ILE A 173 -27.07 -11.32 4.56
C ILE A 173 -27.24 -9.96 3.90
N GLN A 174 -28.34 -9.76 3.15
CA GLN A 174 -28.53 -8.56 2.35
C GLN A 174 -28.81 -7.32 3.21
N GLU A 175 -29.43 -7.49 4.37
CA GLU A 175 -29.73 -6.36 5.27
C GLU A 175 -28.46 -5.94 6.02
N GLU A 176 -27.77 -6.89 6.65
CA GLU A 176 -26.59 -6.61 7.49
C GLU A 176 -25.35 -6.17 6.67
N LEU A 177 -25.16 -6.68 5.46
CA LEU A 177 -24.02 -6.30 4.60
C LEU A 177 -24.08 -4.83 4.14
N TRP A 178 -25.31 -4.30 3.98
CA TRP A 178 -25.55 -2.95 3.48
C TRP A 178 -25.78 -1.92 4.59
N GLU A 179 -25.93 -2.37 5.85
CA GLU A 179 -26.07 -1.48 6.99
C GLU A 179 -24.76 -0.75 7.34
N TRP A 180 -24.82 0.58 7.30
CA TRP A 180 -23.74 1.45 7.77
C TRP A 180 -23.83 1.62 9.29
N GLN A 181 -23.21 0.68 10.02
CA GLN A 181 -23.22 0.69 11.48
C GLN A 181 -22.42 1.89 12.04
N LYS A 182 -23.05 2.69 12.92
CA LYS A 182 -22.43 3.85 13.60
C LYS A 182 -21.39 3.46 14.64
N THR A 183 -21.44 2.21 15.11
CA THR A 183 -20.52 1.64 16.10
C THR A 183 -20.29 0.17 15.75
N GLY A 184 -19.03 -0.27 15.70
CA GLY A 184 -18.71 -1.65 15.30
C GLY A 184 -17.72 -1.67 14.14
N ARG A 185 -17.65 -2.79 13.42
CA ARG A 185 -16.77 -2.97 12.26
C ARG A 185 -17.58 -2.72 10.99
N ILE A 186 -17.10 -1.83 10.12
CA ILE A 186 -17.78 -1.50 8.86
C ILE A 186 -17.35 -2.52 7.80
N TYR A 187 -18.20 -3.52 7.56
CA TYR A 187 -17.92 -4.64 6.65
C TYR A 187 -17.68 -4.17 5.20
N LEU A 188 -18.53 -3.27 4.71
CA LEU A 188 -18.47 -2.77 3.33
C LEU A 188 -17.18 -1.97 3.03
N ALA A 189 -16.68 -1.19 3.99
CA ALA A 189 -15.46 -0.39 3.81
C ALA A 189 -14.19 -1.26 3.70
N GLY A 190 -14.14 -2.39 4.42
CA GLY A 190 -13.03 -3.35 4.33
C GLY A 190 -12.99 -4.08 2.98
N GLU A 191 -14.16 -4.54 2.50
CA GLU A 191 -14.29 -5.18 1.19
C GLU A 191 -13.98 -4.20 0.04
N ILE A 192 -14.47 -2.96 0.11
CA ILE A 192 -14.15 -1.91 -0.87
C ILE A 192 -12.63 -1.65 -0.90
N CYS A 193 -11.97 -1.55 0.26
CA CYS A 193 -10.52 -1.33 0.31
C CYS A 193 -9.74 -2.46 -0.39
N LEU A 194 -10.16 -3.71 -0.25
CA LEU A 194 -9.52 -4.87 -0.89
C LEU A 194 -9.72 -4.93 -2.41
N VAL A 195 -10.83 -4.38 -2.92
CA VAL A 195 -11.20 -4.42 -4.33
C VAL A 195 -10.73 -3.18 -5.11
N THR A 196 -10.48 -2.05 -4.45
CA THR A 196 -10.15 -0.75 -5.10
C THR A 196 -8.72 -0.57 -5.62
N GLY A 197 -7.92 -1.65 -5.72
CA GLY A 197 -6.61 -1.58 -6.39
C GLY A 197 -6.78 -1.07 -7.83
N ARG A 198 -6.11 0.03 -8.20
CA ARG A 198 -6.27 0.63 -9.53
C ARG A 198 -5.63 -0.27 -10.58
N GLU A 199 -6.44 -0.80 -11.50
CA GLU A 199 -5.95 -1.56 -12.64
C GLU A 199 -5.35 -0.62 -13.71
N THR A 200 -4.16 -0.98 -14.18
CA THR A 200 -3.42 -0.27 -15.22
C THR A 200 -2.64 -1.29 -16.09
N CYS A 201 -1.76 -0.82 -16.97
CA CYS A 201 -0.91 -1.68 -17.80
C CYS A 201 0.56 -1.27 -17.74
N ILE A 202 1.46 -2.22 -17.98
CA ILE A 202 2.88 -1.95 -18.13
C ILE A 202 3.10 -1.21 -19.46
N LEU A 203 3.81 -0.07 -19.45
CA LEU A 203 4.14 0.67 -20.69
C LEU A 203 5.34 0.05 -21.39
N SER A 204 6.41 -0.17 -20.63
CA SER A 204 7.63 -0.81 -21.11
C SER A 204 8.39 -1.47 -19.97
N ALA A 205 9.27 -2.39 -20.32
CA ALA A 205 10.17 -3.07 -19.40
C ALA A 205 11.60 -3.03 -19.94
N ARG A 206 12.56 -2.69 -19.08
CA ARG A 206 13.99 -2.75 -19.37
C ARG A 206 14.59 -3.97 -18.67
N ILE A 207 15.15 -4.90 -19.43
CA ILE A 207 15.72 -6.16 -18.93
C ILE A 207 17.22 -5.97 -18.78
N PHE A 208 17.74 -6.28 -17.59
CA PHE A 208 19.15 -6.17 -17.23
C PHE A 208 19.80 -7.56 -17.14
N PRO A 209 21.11 -7.69 -17.45
CA PRO A 209 21.84 -8.96 -17.35
C PRO A 209 21.80 -9.61 -15.95
N SER A 210 21.70 -8.80 -14.89
CA SER A 210 21.67 -9.25 -13.50
C SER A 210 20.35 -9.90 -13.05
N LYS A 211 19.56 -10.45 -13.97
CA LYS A 211 18.17 -10.92 -13.73
C LYS A 211 17.30 -9.87 -13.06
N ALA A 212 17.53 -8.60 -13.37
CA ALA A 212 16.72 -7.49 -12.91
C ALA A 212 15.92 -6.91 -14.07
N ILE A 213 14.74 -6.39 -13.76
CA ILE A 213 13.86 -5.74 -14.72
C ILE A 213 13.41 -4.43 -14.12
N GLU A 214 13.50 -3.36 -14.90
CA GLU A 214 12.83 -2.11 -14.56
C GLU A 214 11.52 -2.02 -15.33
N LEU A 215 10.41 -1.88 -14.60
CA LEU A 215 9.10 -1.66 -15.17
C LEU A 215 8.81 -0.17 -15.20
N ILE A 216 8.28 0.30 -16.33
CA ILE A 216 7.79 1.66 -16.52
C ILE A 216 6.28 1.58 -16.62
N LEU A 217 5.61 2.21 -15.65
CA LEU A 217 4.17 2.21 -15.48
C LEU A 217 3.64 3.63 -15.73
N PRO A 218 2.39 3.79 -16.20
CA PRO A 218 1.79 5.11 -16.31
C PRO A 218 1.54 5.66 -14.91
N LYS A 219 1.79 6.96 -14.75
CA LYS A 219 1.53 7.71 -13.53
C LYS A 219 0.43 8.73 -13.81
N ASP A 220 -0.52 8.80 -12.88
CA ASP A 220 -1.48 9.89 -12.83
C ASP A 220 -0.73 11.22 -12.55
N PRO A 221 -0.99 12.31 -13.31
CA PRO A 221 -0.39 13.62 -13.04
C PRO A 221 -0.73 14.17 -11.65
N GLY A 222 -1.82 13.72 -11.04
CA GLY A 222 -2.30 14.18 -9.73
C GLY A 222 -1.35 13.90 -8.56
N PRO A 223 -1.12 12.63 -8.18
CA PRO A 223 -0.29 12.29 -7.02
C PRO A 223 1.20 12.53 -7.31
N LYS A 224 1.81 13.40 -6.50
CA LYS A 224 3.27 13.50 -6.38
C LYS A 224 3.77 12.53 -5.32
N TYR A 225 4.94 11.96 -5.54
CA TYR A 225 5.63 11.13 -4.56
C TYR A 225 7.02 11.66 -4.27
N THR A 226 7.49 11.39 -3.06
CA THR A 226 8.84 11.74 -2.61
C THR A 226 9.81 10.59 -2.93
N PRO A 227 11.12 10.87 -3.06
CA PRO A 227 12.13 9.82 -3.14
C PRO A 227 11.98 8.82 -1.99
N THR A 228 12.40 7.58 -2.21
CA THR A 228 12.25 6.43 -1.30
C THR A 228 10.84 5.89 -1.11
N SER A 229 9.84 6.49 -1.77
CA SER A 229 8.49 5.94 -1.81
C SER A 229 8.45 4.56 -2.44
N ILE A 230 7.47 3.76 -2.07
CA ILE A 230 7.18 2.42 -2.56
C ILE A 230 5.79 2.37 -3.20
N ILE A 231 5.57 1.42 -4.10
CA ILE A 231 4.25 1.03 -4.58
C ILE A 231 4.03 -0.47 -4.34
N PHE A 232 2.78 -0.86 -4.17
CA PHE A 232 2.38 -2.26 -4.22
C PHE A 232 1.87 -2.59 -5.61
N VAL A 233 2.29 -3.75 -6.09
CA VAL A 233 2.04 -4.20 -7.44
C VAL A 233 1.46 -5.61 -7.40
N LYS A 234 0.39 -5.82 -8.17
CA LYS A 234 -0.23 -7.12 -8.40
C LYS A 234 -0.34 -7.35 -9.90
N VAL A 235 0.04 -8.54 -10.37
CA VAL A 235 -0.08 -8.94 -11.77
C VAL A 235 -1.06 -10.12 -11.83
N PRO A 236 -2.35 -9.88 -12.18
CA PRO A 236 -3.39 -10.92 -12.13
C PRO A 236 -3.11 -12.18 -12.94
N SER A 237 -2.30 -12.07 -14.01
CA SER A 237 -1.87 -13.21 -14.82
C SER A 237 -0.83 -14.11 -14.15
N ILE A 238 -0.19 -13.64 -13.08
CA ILE A 238 0.71 -14.45 -12.23
C ILE A 238 -0.06 -14.92 -10.99
N SER A 239 -0.73 -13.98 -10.31
CA SER A 239 -1.46 -14.24 -9.08
C SER A 239 -2.63 -13.27 -8.93
N LYS A 240 -3.82 -13.80 -8.61
CA LYS A 240 -5.03 -13.00 -8.45
C LYS A 240 -5.05 -12.17 -7.15
N TYR A 241 -4.24 -12.56 -6.17
CA TYR A 241 -4.32 -12.04 -4.80
C TYR A 241 -3.00 -11.53 -4.23
N GLU A 242 -1.85 -11.92 -4.79
CA GLU A 242 -0.55 -11.52 -4.24
C GLU A 242 -0.18 -10.09 -4.67
N TRP A 243 0.05 -9.24 -3.67
CA TRP A 243 0.59 -7.89 -3.81
C TRP A 243 2.04 -7.87 -3.34
N HIS A 244 2.93 -7.26 -4.14
CA HIS A 244 4.35 -7.16 -3.84
C HIS A 244 4.77 -5.69 -3.78
N SER A 245 5.51 -5.32 -2.73
CA SER A 245 6.03 -3.96 -2.56
C SER A 245 7.34 -3.76 -3.31
N PHE A 246 7.46 -2.67 -4.06
CA PHE A 246 8.69 -2.27 -4.72
C PHE A 246 8.99 -0.78 -4.52
N SER A 247 10.25 -0.46 -4.30
CA SER A 247 10.71 0.94 -4.24
C SER A 247 10.68 1.58 -5.62
N ILE A 248 10.15 2.80 -5.65
CA ILE A 248 10.14 3.64 -6.84
C ILE A 248 11.58 4.08 -7.13
N THR A 249 12.02 3.89 -8.36
CA THR A 249 13.35 4.30 -8.83
C THR A 249 13.33 5.66 -9.53
N SER A 250 12.20 6.07 -10.08
CA SER A 250 12.01 7.37 -10.71
C SER A 250 11.83 8.52 -9.69
N SER A 251 11.90 9.77 -10.15
CA SER A 251 11.51 10.96 -9.39
C SER A 251 10.28 11.62 -10.00
N SER A 252 9.30 11.97 -9.15
CA SER A 252 8.08 12.70 -9.55
C SER A 252 8.35 14.11 -10.07
N ARG A 253 9.58 14.63 -9.98
CA ARG A 253 9.97 15.93 -10.56
C ARG A 253 10.61 15.79 -11.94
N VAL A 254 11.12 14.61 -12.26
CA VAL A 254 11.74 14.30 -13.55
C VAL A 254 10.65 13.88 -14.55
N ASP A 255 9.74 13.01 -14.11
CA ASP A 255 8.67 12.48 -14.95
C ASP A 255 7.29 12.66 -14.28
N ASP A 256 6.41 13.39 -14.96
CA ASP A 256 5.04 13.67 -14.51
C ASP A 256 4.04 12.59 -14.96
N ASN A 257 4.41 11.74 -15.91
CA ASN A 257 3.50 10.80 -16.58
C ASN A 257 3.89 9.33 -16.39
N THR A 258 5.09 9.05 -15.89
CA THR A 258 5.52 7.68 -15.62
C THR A 258 6.08 7.50 -14.21
N ILE A 259 6.05 6.25 -13.76
CA ILE A 259 6.65 5.78 -12.53
C ILE A 259 7.44 4.51 -12.85
N SER A 260 8.71 4.47 -12.45
CA SER A 260 9.56 3.30 -12.65
C SER A 260 9.86 2.58 -11.33
N ILE A 261 9.86 1.25 -11.40
CA ILE A 261 10.29 0.37 -10.31
C ILE A 261 11.29 -0.64 -10.85
N MET A 262 12.22 -1.08 -10.01
CA MET A 262 13.24 -2.06 -10.38
C MET A 262 13.13 -3.31 -9.51
N ILE A 263 13.00 -4.46 -10.17
CA ILE A 263 12.66 -5.75 -9.60
C ILE A 263 13.78 -6.74 -9.92
N LYS A 264 14.34 -7.40 -8.91
CA LYS A 264 15.29 -8.51 -9.11
C LYS A 264 14.57 -9.85 -8.99
N SER A 265 14.89 -10.78 -9.88
CA SER A 265 14.30 -12.12 -9.93
C SER A 265 14.91 -13.04 -8.87
N GLU A 266 14.34 -13.03 -7.67
CA GLU A 266 14.84 -13.80 -6.51
C GLU A 266 13.78 -14.79 -5.93
N GLY A 267 12.49 -14.59 -6.22
CA GLY A 267 11.39 -15.46 -5.79
C GLY A 267 10.57 -16.02 -6.96
N SER A 268 9.61 -16.89 -6.66
CA SER A 268 8.71 -17.50 -7.65
C SER A 268 7.94 -16.45 -8.44
N TRP A 269 7.27 -15.52 -7.74
CA TRP A 269 6.51 -14.44 -8.37
C TRP A 269 7.37 -13.55 -9.28
N THR A 270 8.52 -13.09 -8.80
CA THR A 270 9.44 -12.23 -9.58
C THR A 270 10.04 -12.98 -10.77
N SER A 271 10.28 -14.29 -10.63
CA SER A 271 10.77 -15.15 -11.71
C SER A 271 9.71 -15.36 -12.78
N SER A 272 8.46 -15.61 -12.37
CA SER A 272 7.32 -15.71 -13.29
C SER A 272 7.10 -14.41 -14.04
N LEU A 273 7.22 -13.26 -13.39
CA LEU A 273 7.15 -11.95 -14.03
C LEU A 273 8.27 -11.76 -15.05
N SER A 274 9.51 -12.10 -14.67
CA SER A 274 10.67 -12.00 -15.56
C SER A 274 10.52 -12.87 -16.79
N HIS A 275 10.16 -14.14 -16.61
CA HIS A 275 9.91 -15.08 -17.69
C HIS A 275 8.77 -14.59 -18.59
N MET A 276 7.67 -14.12 -18.00
CA MET A 276 6.52 -13.60 -18.74
C MET A 276 6.86 -12.41 -19.64
N ILE A 277 7.75 -11.52 -19.20
CA ILE A 277 8.22 -10.38 -20.00
C ILE A 277 9.16 -10.85 -21.11
N GLN A 278 10.06 -11.78 -20.82
CA GLN A 278 10.99 -12.36 -21.79
C GLN A 278 10.27 -13.17 -22.89
N THR A 279 9.32 -14.04 -22.56
CA THR A 279 8.58 -14.80 -23.58
C THR A 279 7.78 -13.90 -24.52
N ARG A 280 7.27 -12.77 -24.01
CA ARG A 280 6.55 -11.78 -24.84
C ARG A 280 7.47 -10.97 -25.75
N GLN A 281 8.77 -10.92 -25.46
CA GLN A 281 9.77 -10.33 -26.35
C GLN A 281 9.97 -11.20 -27.60
N GLU A 282 9.97 -12.52 -27.45
CA GLU A 282 10.24 -13.49 -28.52
C GLU A 282 9.06 -13.67 -29.49
N SER A 283 7.85 -13.28 -29.07
CA SER A 283 6.63 -13.39 -29.88
C SER A 283 6.45 -12.16 -30.78
N ASP A 284 7.20 -12.10 -31.88
CA ASP A 284 7.20 -11.00 -32.89
C ASP A 284 5.95 -10.98 -33.82
N GLY A 285 4.79 -11.38 -33.28
CA GLY A 285 3.51 -11.36 -33.99
C GLY A 285 2.66 -10.15 -33.59
N ASP A 286 1.97 -9.56 -34.57
CA ASP A 286 1.24 -8.28 -34.65
C ASP A 286 0.15 -7.97 -33.58
N GLN A 287 0.22 -8.61 -32.40
CA GLN A 287 -0.49 -8.22 -31.20
C GLN A 287 0.53 -7.93 -30.10
N LYS A 288 0.94 -6.66 -29.96
CA LYS A 288 1.57 -6.15 -28.73
C LYS A 288 0.59 -6.33 -27.56
N LYS A 289 0.58 -7.53 -26.97
CA LYS A 289 -0.31 -7.89 -25.85
C LYS A 289 0.08 -7.05 -24.64
N TYR A 290 -0.90 -6.34 -24.10
CA TYR A 290 -0.76 -5.60 -22.85
C TYR A 290 -0.59 -6.58 -21.68
N ILE A 291 0.11 -6.14 -20.64
CA ILE A 291 0.18 -6.86 -19.36
C ILE A 291 -0.63 -6.05 -18.34
N PRO A 292 -1.81 -6.52 -17.91
CA PRO A 292 -2.59 -5.85 -16.88
C PRO A 292 -1.85 -5.97 -15.54
N ILE A 293 -1.81 -4.86 -14.81
CA ILE A 293 -1.13 -4.72 -13.54
C ILE A 293 -1.97 -3.81 -12.64
N ALA A 294 -2.23 -4.23 -11.42
CA ALA A 294 -2.87 -3.37 -10.42
C ALA A 294 -1.79 -2.71 -9.57
N VAL A 295 -1.94 -1.41 -9.32
CA VAL A 295 -0.98 -0.60 -8.56
C VAL A 295 -1.71 0.08 -7.41
N GLU A 296 -1.09 0.01 -6.24
CA GLU A 296 -1.54 0.69 -5.02
C GLU A 296 -0.38 1.53 -4.44
N GLY A 297 -0.71 2.71 -3.90
CA GLY A 297 0.26 3.72 -3.49
C GLY A 297 0.24 4.96 -4.40
N PRO A 298 1.29 5.79 -4.38
CA PRO A 298 2.59 5.61 -3.71
C PRO A 298 2.52 5.80 -2.19
N TYR A 299 3.32 5.02 -1.45
CA TYR A 299 3.53 5.13 0.00
C TYR A 299 4.94 5.60 0.27
N GLY A 300 5.10 6.68 1.00
CA GLY A 300 6.43 7.18 1.32
C GLY A 300 6.40 8.28 2.37
N PRO A 301 7.57 8.78 2.74
CA PRO A 301 7.68 9.87 3.70
C PRO A 301 7.00 11.12 3.13
N VAL A 302 6.32 11.88 4.00
CA VAL A 302 5.67 13.16 3.64
C VAL A 302 6.68 14.14 3.04
N SER A 303 7.92 14.11 3.52
CA SER A 303 9.06 14.79 2.94
C SER A 303 10.36 14.05 3.27
N MET A 304 11.35 14.13 2.38
CA MET A 304 12.72 13.75 2.65
C MET A 304 13.59 14.97 2.44
N ASP A 305 14.05 15.57 3.52
CA ASP A 305 14.94 16.72 3.45
C ASP A 305 16.39 16.23 3.48
N PHE A 306 16.84 15.68 2.34
CA PHE A 306 18.27 15.39 2.13
C PHE A 306 19.07 16.67 1.84
N LEU A 307 18.40 17.80 1.58
CA LEU A 307 19.01 19.09 1.28
C LEU A 307 19.51 19.81 2.54
N ARG A 308 19.00 19.45 3.72
CA ARG A 308 19.48 19.99 5.01
C ARG A 308 20.93 19.66 5.35
N TYR A 309 21.56 18.74 4.63
CA TYR A 309 22.92 18.28 4.89
C TYR A 309 23.87 18.83 3.84
N ASP A 310 25.09 19.19 4.23
CA ASP A 310 26.14 19.62 3.29
C ASP A 310 26.75 18.43 2.52
N SER A 311 26.69 17.23 3.11
CA SER A 311 27.25 16.02 2.54
C SER A 311 26.43 14.79 2.92
N LEU A 312 26.23 13.89 1.95
CA LEU A 312 25.44 12.67 2.09
C LEU A 312 26.33 11.46 1.84
N LEU A 313 26.48 10.57 2.82
CA LEU A 313 27.06 9.25 2.62
C LEU A 313 25.93 8.23 2.53
N VAL A 314 25.78 7.59 1.38
CA VAL A 314 24.75 6.58 1.16
C VAL A 314 25.42 5.24 0.91
N VAL A 315 25.00 4.23 1.67
CA VAL A 315 25.49 2.85 1.54
C VAL A 315 24.33 1.98 1.10
N SER A 316 24.48 1.27 -0.02
CA SER A 316 23.46 0.35 -0.55
C SER A 316 24.07 -0.98 -0.94
N GLY A 317 23.27 -2.04 -0.86
CA GLY A 317 23.69 -3.40 -1.16
C GLY A 317 22.74 -4.09 -2.14
N GLY A 318 23.25 -4.63 -3.25
CA GLY A 318 22.46 -5.32 -4.28
C GLY A 318 21.23 -4.53 -4.75
N ILE A 319 20.06 -5.15 -4.78
CA ILE A 319 18.81 -4.47 -5.19
C ILE A 319 18.39 -3.33 -4.23
N GLY A 320 19.00 -3.23 -3.04
CA GLY A 320 18.79 -2.12 -2.11
C GLY A 320 19.29 -0.76 -2.63
N ILE A 321 19.87 -0.69 -3.82
CA ILE A 321 20.18 0.56 -4.52
C ILE A 321 18.92 1.31 -4.98
N THR A 322 17.77 0.63 -5.13
CA THR A 322 16.58 1.22 -5.77
C THR A 322 16.03 2.49 -5.11
N PRO A 323 15.93 2.63 -3.76
CA PRO A 323 15.51 3.89 -3.17
C PRO A 323 16.55 5.00 -3.41
N VAL A 324 17.83 4.65 -3.48
CA VAL A 324 18.93 5.60 -3.71
C VAL A 324 18.87 6.17 -5.12
N LEU A 325 18.45 5.38 -6.12
CA LEU A 325 18.25 5.87 -7.49
C LEU A 325 17.24 7.02 -7.53
N SER A 326 16.13 6.92 -6.78
CA SER A 326 15.14 8.00 -6.71
C SER A 326 15.70 9.28 -6.07
N ILE A 327 16.57 9.16 -5.06
CA ILE A 327 17.25 10.31 -4.43
C ILE A 327 18.21 10.98 -5.43
N ILE A 328 18.99 10.19 -6.16
CA ILE A 328 19.96 10.70 -7.14
C ILE A 328 19.24 11.43 -8.28
N GLN A 329 18.14 10.87 -8.80
CA GLN A 329 17.35 11.51 -9.85
C GLN A 329 16.72 12.82 -9.38
N GLU A 330 16.19 12.85 -8.16
CA GLU A 330 15.62 14.05 -7.53
C GLU A 330 16.67 15.18 -7.35
N LEU A 331 17.87 14.83 -6.86
CA LEU A 331 19.00 15.76 -6.71
C LEU A 331 19.45 16.31 -8.07
N SER A 332 19.59 15.44 -9.07
CA SER A 332 19.94 15.86 -10.43
C SER A 332 18.90 16.80 -11.04
N SER A 333 17.61 16.53 -10.83
CA SER A 333 16.54 17.41 -11.32
C SER A 333 16.61 18.80 -10.69
N SER A 334 16.98 18.88 -9.42
CA SER A 334 17.12 20.12 -8.67
C SER A 334 18.30 20.96 -9.17
N GLN A 335 19.40 20.29 -9.55
CA GLN A 335 20.58 20.91 -10.16
C GLN A 335 20.25 21.53 -11.52
N ASN A 336 19.63 20.76 -12.42
CA ASN A 336 19.34 21.19 -13.78
C ASN A 336 18.34 22.36 -13.85
N ARG A 337 17.42 22.45 -12.87
CA ARG A 337 16.43 23.54 -12.81
C ARG A 337 16.93 24.80 -12.08
N GLY A 338 18.14 24.79 -11.52
CA GLY A 338 18.69 25.92 -10.77
C GLY A 338 17.89 26.28 -9.50
N ILE A 339 17.04 25.37 -9.02
CA ILE A 339 16.10 25.64 -7.91
C ILE A 339 16.85 25.75 -6.58
N ASN A 340 17.93 24.98 -6.39
CA ASN A 340 18.72 24.99 -5.16
C ASN A 340 20.16 25.44 -5.43
N LYS A 341 20.56 26.54 -4.80
CA LYS A 341 21.94 27.07 -4.87
C LYS A 341 22.97 26.19 -4.16
N PHE A 342 22.53 25.34 -3.23
CA PHE A 342 23.37 24.44 -2.44
C PHE A 342 22.81 23.03 -2.53
N LEU A 343 23.53 22.16 -3.23
CA LEU A 343 23.23 20.73 -3.29
C LEU A 343 24.28 19.97 -2.46
N PRO A 344 23.87 18.95 -1.69
CA PRO A 344 24.79 18.14 -0.91
C PRO A 344 25.81 17.44 -1.80
N ARG A 345 27.07 17.36 -1.34
CA ARG A 345 28.05 16.42 -1.91
C ARG A 345 27.68 15.01 -1.51
N MET A 346 27.36 14.15 -2.47
CA MET A 346 26.92 12.79 -2.26
C MET A 346 28.05 11.79 -2.53
N GLN A 347 28.30 10.89 -1.60
CA GLN A 347 29.13 9.71 -1.79
C GLN A 347 28.26 8.46 -1.68
N LEU A 348 28.21 7.68 -2.76
CA LEU A 348 27.57 6.38 -2.82
C LEU A 348 28.61 5.27 -2.63
N ILE A 349 28.43 4.45 -1.62
CA ILE A 349 29.11 3.16 -1.46
C ILE A 349 28.12 2.07 -1.86
N TYR A 350 28.34 1.46 -3.02
CA TYR A 350 27.49 0.40 -3.56
C TYR A 350 28.20 -0.95 -3.44
N VAL A 351 27.58 -1.89 -2.74
CA VAL A 351 28.14 -3.21 -2.47
C VAL A 351 27.33 -4.27 -3.22
N VAL A 352 27.99 -5.08 -4.04
CA VAL A 352 27.36 -6.14 -4.84
C VAL A 352 28.10 -7.45 -4.67
N LYS A 353 27.39 -8.56 -4.88
CA LYS A 353 28.02 -9.89 -4.83
C LYS A 353 28.89 -10.12 -6.06
N LYS A 354 28.37 -9.80 -7.24
CA LYS A 354 28.98 -10.07 -8.56
C LYS A 354 29.06 -8.80 -9.41
N SER A 355 30.04 -8.69 -10.30
CA SER A 355 30.22 -7.54 -11.20
C SER A 355 29.02 -7.28 -12.11
N GLN A 356 28.32 -8.33 -12.53
CA GLN A 356 27.08 -8.21 -13.32
C GLN A 356 26.01 -7.32 -12.66
N ASP A 357 25.94 -7.26 -11.32
CA ASP A 357 24.93 -6.47 -10.58
C ASP A 357 25.21 -4.95 -10.63
N ILE A 358 26.36 -4.55 -11.20
CA ILE A 358 26.74 -3.15 -11.42
C ILE A 358 25.85 -2.50 -12.50
N CYS A 359 25.24 -3.31 -13.38
CA CYS A 359 24.35 -2.82 -14.45
C CYS A 359 23.16 -2.02 -13.92
N LEU A 360 22.76 -2.19 -12.65
CA LEU A 360 21.68 -1.41 -12.03
C LEU A 360 22.00 0.09 -11.92
N LEU A 361 23.28 0.46 -12.00
CA LEU A 361 23.71 1.86 -12.09
C LEU A 361 23.45 2.47 -13.48
N ASN A 362 23.10 1.68 -14.50
CA ASN A 362 22.87 2.21 -15.84
C ASN A 362 21.75 3.26 -15.87
N SER A 363 20.73 3.14 -15.02
CA SER A 363 19.65 4.13 -14.92
C SER A 363 20.11 5.53 -14.47
N ILE A 364 21.31 5.64 -13.90
CA ILE A 364 21.96 6.90 -13.51
C ILE A 364 23.31 7.13 -14.21
N SER A 365 23.65 6.33 -15.23
CA SER A 365 24.92 6.46 -15.95
C SER A 365 25.15 7.85 -16.55
N PRO A 366 24.13 8.58 -17.07
CA PRO A 366 24.35 9.95 -17.56
C PRO A 366 24.79 10.91 -16.44
N LEU A 367 24.36 10.65 -15.20
CA LEU A 367 24.66 11.48 -14.03
C LEU A 367 26.05 11.17 -13.46
N ILE A 368 26.47 9.91 -13.52
CA ILE A 368 27.81 9.49 -13.07
C ILE A 368 28.88 9.95 -14.06
N PHE A 369 28.59 9.88 -15.35
CA PHE A 369 29.61 9.98 -16.40
C PHE A 369 29.57 11.27 -17.22
N GLY A 370 28.47 12.03 -17.17
CA GLY A 370 28.23 13.20 -18.02
C GLY A 370 28.60 14.55 -17.39
N GLN A 371 29.03 14.60 -16.12
CA GLN A 371 29.43 15.86 -15.46
C GLN A 371 30.95 16.03 -15.40
N PRO A 372 31.49 17.24 -15.65
CA PRO A 372 32.90 17.54 -15.45
C PRO A 372 33.29 17.37 -13.97
N ALA A 373 34.50 16.86 -13.72
CA ALA A 373 34.96 16.43 -12.39
C ALA A 373 34.82 17.50 -11.29
N GLU A 374 34.98 18.79 -11.65
CA GLU A 374 34.89 19.93 -10.74
C GLU A 374 33.46 20.27 -10.27
N LYS A 375 32.43 19.80 -11.00
CA LYS A 375 31.01 19.98 -10.65
C LYS A 375 30.34 18.69 -10.19
N CYS A 376 31.10 17.59 -10.11
CA CYS A 376 30.55 16.27 -9.82
C CYS A 376 30.12 16.17 -8.35
N LEU A 377 28.81 16.31 -8.12
CA LEU A 377 28.19 16.19 -6.79
C LEU A 377 28.07 14.73 -6.33
N LEU A 378 28.32 13.74 -7.20
CA LEU A 378 28.13 12.32 -6.90
C LEU A 378 29.43 11.52 -7.08
N LYS A 379 29.99 11.02 -5.97
CA LYS A 379 31.13 10.10 -5.97
C LYS A 379 30.64 8.67 -5.73
N VAL A 380 30.81 7.79 -6.71
CA VAL A 380 30.43 6.37 -6.60
C VAL A 380 31.65 5.51 -6.31
N LYS A 381 31.56 4.67 -5.28
CA LYS A 381 32.50 3.58 -5.00
C LYS A 381 31.73 2.27 -5.04
N VAL A 382 32.21 1.33 -5.84
CA VAL A 382 31.60 0.00 -5.96
C VAL A 382 32.52 -1.02 -5.30
N PHE A 383 31.94 -1.94 -4.53
CA PHE A 383 32.63 -3.05 -3.90
C PHE A 383 31.98 -4.36 -4.34
N VAL A 384 32.74 -5.22 -5.02
CA VAL A 384 32.30 -6.57 -5.42
C VAL A 384 32.84 -7.57 -4.39
N THR A 385 31.98 -8.42 -3.83
CA THR A 385 32.34 -9.23 -2.66
C THR A 385 32.56 -10.73 -2.92
N GLN A 386 32.23 -11.24 -4.12
CA GLN A 386 32.40 -12.66 -4.47
C GLN A 386 33.30 -12.88 -5.70
N GLU A 387 33.96 -11.83 -6.18
CA GLU A 387 34.87 -11.89 -7.33
C GLU A 387 36.19 -11.24 -6.92
N GLU A 388 37.29 -11.73 -7.48
CA GLU A 388 38.59 -11.09 -7.30
C GLU A 388 38.64 -9.76 -8.04
N GLN A 389 39.54 -8.88 -7.59
CA GLN A 389 39.67 -7.54 -8.11
C GLN A 389 39.99 -7.57 -9.61
N SER A 390 39.10 -7.02 -10.43
CA SER A 390 39.40 -6.67 -11.81
C SER A 390 39.99 -5.25 -11.85
N ASP A 391 40.94 -5.01 -12.76
CA ASP A 391 41.48 -3.67 -13.03
C ASP A 391 40.50 -2.77 -13.81
N ALA A 392 39.30 -3.29 -14.12
CA ALA A 392 38.28 -2.58 -14.88
C ALA A 392 37.66 -1.44 -14.05
N THR A 393 37.51 -0.29 -14.68
CA THR A 393 36.87 0.86 -14.05
C THR A 393 35.36 0.66 -13.95
N VAL A 394 34.69 1.34 -13.00
CA VAL A 394 33.21 1.31 -12.89
C VAL A 394 32.54 1.73 -14.21
N ARG A 395 33.17 2.61 -14.99
CA ARG A 395 32.67 3.02 -16.31
C ARG A 395 32.70 1.90 -17.32
N GLU A 396 33.80 1.16 -17.39
CA GLU A 396 33.94 0.00 -18.28
C GLU A 396 32.94 -1.08 -17.90
N LEU A 397 32.81 -1.41 -16.61
CA LEU A 397 31.87 -2.43 -16.14
C LEU A 397 30.41 -2.03 -16.37
N VAL A 398 30.04 -0.75 -16.12
CA VAL A 398 28.68 -0.28 -16.43
C VAL A 398 28.43 -0.40 -17.93
N ASN A 399 29.36 0.00 -18.79
CA ASN A 399 29.21 -0.08 -20.24
C ASN A 399 29.16 -1.54 -20.74
N GLU A 400 30.00 -2.42 -20.20
CA GLU A 400 30.03 -3.85 -20.54
C GLU A 400 28.69 -4.53 -20.22
N PHE A 401 28.15 -4.27 -19.02
CA PHE A 401 26.87 -4.82 -18.59
C PHE A 401 25.65 -3.94 -18.93
N SER A 402 25.83 -2.88 -19.75
CA SER A 402 24.75 -1.97 -20.15
C SER A 402 23.90 -2.47 -21.33
N GLN A 403 24.05 -3.74 -21.74
CA GLN A 403 23.14 -4.38 -22.70
C GLN A 403 21.74 -4.51 -22.08
N VAL A 404 21.02 -3.39 -22.05
CA VAL A 404 19.68 -3.27 -21.51
C VAL A 404 18.70 -3.36 -22.66
N GLN A 405 17.90 -4.42 -22.66
CA GLN A 405 16.92 -4.66 -23.70
C GLN A 405 15.59 -4.03 -23.28
N THR A 406 14.99 -3.22 -24.16
CA THR A 406 13.72 -2.54 -23.88
C THR A 406 12.58 -3.21 -24.63
N VAL A 407 11.59 -3.71 -23.90
CA VAL A 407 10.35 -4.28 -24.43
C VAL A 407 9.25 -3.24 -24.27
N ASN A 408 8.63 -2.83 -25.38
CA ASN A 408 7.53 -1.86 -25.38
C ASN A 408 6.18 -2.57 -25.55
N PHE A 409 5.21 -2.24 -24.71
CA PHE A 409 3.87 -2.83 -24.74
C PHE A 409 2.85 -1.91 -25.43
N GLY A 410 1.75 -2.50 -25.91
CA GLY A 410 0.67 -1.77 -26.57
C GLY A 410 -0.17 -0.96 -25.56
N THR A 411 -0.46 0.30 -25.89
CA THR A 411 -1.16 1.27 -25.04
C THR A 411 -2.68 1.28 -25.20
N LYS A 412 -3.29 0.33 -25.93
CA LYS A 412 -4.72 0.35 -26.30
C LYS A 412 -5.70 0.46 -25.12
N PHE A 413 -5.29 0.12 -23.90
CA PHE A 413 -6.11 0.26 -22.68
C PHE A 413 -6.18 1.70 -22.12
N LEU A 414 -5.26 2.60 -22.49
CA LEU A 414 -5.21 3.97 -21.98
C LEU A 414 -6.36 4.86 -22.49
N ASN A 415 -7.06 4.44 -23.55
CA ASN A 415 -8.26 5.15 -24.02
C ASN A 415 -9.44 5.03 -23.05
N PHE A 416 -9.44 4.06 -22.13
CA PHE A 416 -10.52 3.90 -21.15
C PHE A 416 -10.20 4.58 -19.81
N SER A 417 -8.91 4.68 -19.40
CA SER A 417 -8.56 5.23 -18.08
C SER A 417 -8.13 6.71 -18.08
N ILE A 418 -7.61 7.25 -19.19
CA ILE A 418 -7.31 8.71 -19.27
C ILE A 418 -8.59 9.53 -19.50
N SER A 419 -9.63 8.90 -20.04
CA SER A 419 -10.92 9.56 -20.31
C SER A 419 -11.81 9.73 -19.08
N GLU A 420 -11.47 9.15 -17.92
CA GLU A 420 -12.40 9.03 -16.80
C GLU A 420 -11.84 9.43 -15.43
N LEU A 421 -10.72 10.15 -15.38
CA LEU A 421 -10.26 10.76 -14.13
C LEU A 421 -10.64 12.24 -14.08
N GLU A 422 -11.94 12.48 -13.94
CA GLU A 422 -12.42 13.79 -13.51
C GLU A 422 -11.77 14.13 -12.17
N ASN A 423 -10.95 15.18 -12.18
CA ASN A 423 -10.24 15.78 -11.05
C ASN A 423 -10.90 15.47 -9.69
N SER A 424 -10.15 14.92 -8.73
CA SER A 424 -10.68 14.59 -7.39
C SER A 424 -11.44 15.76 -6.73
N LEU A 425 -11.03 17.00 -7.03
CA LEU A 425 -11.72 18.23 -6.61
C LEU A 425 -13.12 18.40 -7.21
N TRP A 426 -13.34 17.99 -8.47
CA TRP A 426 -14.65 18.03 -9.13
C TRP A 426 -15.59 16.97 -8.58
N MET A 427 -15.10 15.76 -8.32
CA MET A 427 -15.90 14.70 -7.68
C MET A 427 -16.28 15.09 -6.24
N ALA A 428 -15.36 15.69 -5.49
CA ALA A 428 -15.64 16.25 -4.18
C ALA A 428 -16.64 17.41 -4.25
N ALA A 429 -16.52 18.30 -5.25
CA ALA A 429 -17.47 19.40 -5.45
C ALA A 429 -18.88 18.90 -5.83
N ILE A 430 -18.98 17.90 -6.72
CA ILE A 430 -20.26 17.30 -7.10
C ILE A 430 -20.89 16.58 -5.90
N ALA A 431 -20.12 15.84 -5.11
CA ALA A 431 -20.59 15.20 -3.89
C ALA A 431 -21.03 16.23 -2.83
N GLY A 432 -20.28 17.32 -2.66
CA GLY A 432 -20.63 18.43 -1.78
C GLY A 432 -21.92 19.15 -2.21
N ILE A 433 -22.06 19.47 -3.50
CA ILE A 433 -23.28 20.08 -4.06
C ILE A 433 -24.48 19.14 -3.92
N SER A 434 -24.30 17.84 -4.19
CA SER A 434 -25.34 16.81 -4.00
C SER A 434 -25.82 16.75 -2.55
N SER A 435 -24.89 16.81 -1.59
CA SER A 435 -25.20 16.81 -0.16
C SER A 435 -25.99 18.05 0.27
N ILE A 436 -25.64 19.23 -0.29
CA ILE A 436 -26.37 20.48 -0.04
C ILE A 436 -27.77 20.42 -0.65
N LEU A 437 -27.91 19.97 -1.90
CA LEU A 437 -29.20 19.82 -2.57
C LEU A 437 -30.11 18.82 -1.85
N PHE A 438 -29.55 17.72 -1.36
CA PHE A 438 -30.27 16.76 -0.52
C PHE A 438 -30.85 17.42 0.73
N LEU A 439 -30.05 18.21 1.46
CA LEU A 439 -30.50 18.93 2.65
C LEU A 439 -31.59 19.96 2.31
N ILE A 440 -31.47 20.67 1.19
CA ILE A 440 -32.47 21.65 0.74
C ILE A 440 -33.80 20.95 0.42
N PHE A 441 -33.77 19.86 -0.36
CA PHE A 441 -34.98 19.10 -0.68
C PHE A 441 -35.60 18.47 0.57
N LEU A 442 -34.78 17.95 1.48
CA LEU A 442 -35.25 17.38 2.74
C LEU A 442 -35.93 18.44 3.61
N ILE A 443 -35.34 19.64 3.74
CA ILE A 443 -35.94 20.75 4.50
C ILE A 443 -37.25 21.20 3.84
N MET A 444 -37.26 21.35 2.51
CA MET A 444 -38.44 21.77 1.75
C MET A 444 -39.58 20.74 1.88
N PHE A 445 -39.28 19.46 1.69
CA PHE A 445 -40.27 18.38 1.82
C PHE A 445 -40.74 18.23 3.26
N ASN A 446 -39.87 18.36 4.25
CA ASN A 446 -40.26 18.36 5.66
C ASN A 446 -41.20 19.54 5.96
N HIS A 447 -40.96 20.73 5.41
CA HIS A 447 -41.84 21.88 5.60
C HIS A 447 -43.20 21.78 4.89
N ILE A 448 -43.25 21.10 3.74
CA ILE A 448 -44.47 20.96 2.92
C ILE A 448 -45.34 19.81 3.41
N PHE A 449 -44.73 18.67 3.74
CA PHE A 449 -45.44 17.42 4.02
C PHE A 449 -45.54 17.08 5.51
N VAL A 450 -44.75 17.72 6.38
CA VAL A 450 -44.89 17.60 7.83
C VAL A 450 -45.56 18.87 8.37
N PRO A 451 -46.80 18.80 8.88
CA PRO A 451 -47.51 19.96 9.39
C PRO A 451 -46.75 20.60 10.55
N SER A 452 -46.61 21.93 10.54
CA SER A 452 -46.11 22.67 11.69
C SER A 452 -47.15 22.55 12.81
N GLU A 453 -46.78 21.91 13.93
CA GLU A 453 -47.63 21.73 15.11
C GLU A 453 -48.14 23.09 15.61
N LYS A 454 -49.36 23.47 15.21
CA LYS A 454 -50.07 24.62 15.80
C LYS A 454 -51.49 24.34 16.25
N ASN A 455 -51.99 23.10 16.22
CA ASN A 455 -53.26 22.77 16.88
C ASN A 455 -53.23 21.39 17.54
N LEU A 456 -53.75 21.33 18.77
CA LEU A 456 -53.82 20.13 19.62
C LEU A 456 -54.77 19.07 19.04
N THR A 457 -54.23 18.11 18.29
CA THR A 457 -54.67 16.71 18.26
C THR A 457 -53.54 15.86 17.67
N LYS A 458 -52.89 15.03 18.50
CA LYS A 458 -51.73 14.22 18.11
C LYS A 458 -52.15 13.01 17.26
N GLU A 459 -52.09 13.13 15.94
CA GLU A 459 -51.77 11.98 15.09
C GLU A 459 -50.26 11.98 14.84
N LYS A 460 -49.57 10.93 15.30
CA LYS A 460 -48.14 10.74 14.99
C LYS A 460 -48.02 10.45 13.50
N THR A 461 -47.22 11.23 12.79
CA THR A 461 -46.86 10.92 11.40
C THR A 461 -46.26 9.51 11.33
N PRO A 462 -46.77 8.63 10.45
CA PRO A 462 -46.22 7.29 10.31
C PRO A 462 -44.74 7.32 9.91
N SER A 463 -43.91 6.40 10.43
CA SER A 463 -42.46 6.41 10.14
C SER A 463 -42.15 6.30 8.65
N TRP A 464 -42.98 5.57 7.90
CA TRP A 464 -42.83 5.40 6.45
C TRP A 464 -42.91 6.72 5.68
N VAL A 465 -43.59 7.74 6.21
CA VAL A 465 -43.65 9.08 5.59
C VAL A 465 -42.30 9.76 5.69
N ALA A 466 -41.62 9.69 6.84
CA ALA A 466 -40.27 10.23 6.99
C ALA A 466 -39.27 9.51 6.07
N ASP A 467 -39.38 8.19 5.97
CA ASP A 467 -38.53 7.38 5.08
C ASP A 467 -38.77 7.72 3.60
N LEU A 468 -40.03 7.92 3.19
CA LEU A 468 -40.39 8.33 1.83
C LEU A 468 -39.87 9.73 1.49
N LEU A 469 -39.92 10.68 2.44
CA LEU A 469 -39.38 12.04 2.26
C LEU A 469 -37.85 12.04 2.13
N ILE A 470 -37.15 11.19 2.89
CA ILE A 470 -35.70 11.02 2.79
C ILE A 470 -35.32 10.42 1.43
N ILE A 471 -35.99 9.34 1.01
CA ILE A 471 -35.71 8.67 -0.26
C ILE A 471 -35.99 9.60 -1.45
N SER A 472 -37.12 10.32 -1.44
CA SER A 472 -37.46 11.26 -2.52
C SER A 472 -36.50 12.44 -2.60
N SER A 473 -36.07 13.01 -1.47
CA SER A 473 -35.06 14.08 -1.42
C SER A 473 -33.71 13.62 -1.99
N PHE A 474 -33.34 12.37 -1.71
CA PHE A 474 -32.10 11.76 -2.19
C PHE A 474 -32.12 11.52 -3.70
N ILE A 475 -33.21 10.95 -4.22
CA ILE A 475 -33.38 10.70 -5.67
C ILE A 475 -33.33 12.03 -6.44
N LEU A 476 -34.00 13.07 -5.95
CA LEU A 476 -34.04 14.37 -6.63
C LEU A 476 -32.66 15.06 -6.61
N ALA A 477 -31.93 14.98 -5.50
CA ALA A 477 -30.56 15.49 -5.41
C ALA A 477 -29.61 14.77 -6.37
N LEU A 478 -29.75 13.46 -6.54
CA LEU A 478 -28.97 12.68 -7.52
C LEU A 478 -29.28 13.10 -8.96
N ILE A 479 -30.56 13.23 -9.33
CA ILE A 479 -30.97 13.65 -10.68
C ILE A 479 -30.41 15.04 -11.01
N CYS A 480 -30.52 16.00 -10.08
CA CYS A 480 -29.96 17.34 -10.26
C CYS A 480 -28.44 17.31 -10.41
N SER A 481 -27.75 16.50 -9.61
CA SER A 481 -26.28 16.40 -9.65
C SER A 481 -25.78 15.75 -10.94
N ILE A 482 -26.47 14.72 -11.44
CA ILE A 482 -26.20 14.08 -12.73
C ILE A 482 -26.41 15.07 -13.87
N PHE A 483 -27.52 15.82 -13.85
CA PHE A 483 -27.80 16.83 -14.86
C PHE A 483 -26.72 17.93 -14.91
N VAL A 484 -26.29 18.43 -13.75
CA VAL A 484 -25.20 19.42 -13.65
C VAL A 484 -23.88 18.83 -14.19
N ALA A 485 -23.55 17.59 -13.84
CA ALA A 485 -22.37 16.90 -14.35
C ALA A 485 -22.40 16.77 -15.89
N LEU A 486 -23.55 16.38 -16.46
CA LEU A 486 -23.75 16.28 -17.91
C LEU A 486 -23.62 17.63 -18.62
N VAL A 487 -24.19 18.70 -18.07
CA VAL A 487 -24.08 20.06 -18.62
C VAL A 487 -22.64 20.56 -18.57
N ILE A 488 -21.93 20.32 -17.48
CA ILE A 488 -20.51 20.70 -17.34
C ILE A 488 -19.64 19.91 -18.32
N ARG A 489 -19.86 18.59 -18.43
CA ARG A 489 -19.17 17.72 -19.40
C ARG A 489 -19.39 18.19 -20.83
N TRP A 490 -20.64 18.52 -21.19
CA TRP A 490 -20.98 19.06 -22.51
C TRP A 490 -20.29 20.39 -22.78
N ARG A 491 -20.23 21.30 -21.80
CA ARG A 491 -19.51 22.59 -21.92
C ARG A 491 -18.00 22.42 -22.09
N ARG A 492 -17.39 21.42 -21.44
CA ARG A 492 -15.94 21.12 -21.57
C ARG A 492 -15.61 20.54 -22.95
N LEU A 493 -16.41 19.57 -23.43
CA LEU A 493 -16.27 19.00 -24.77
C LEU A 493 -16.35 20.08 -25.86
N LYS A 494 -17.20 21.09 -25.68
CA LYS A 494 -17.32 22.23 -26.59
C LYS A 494 -16.10 23.17 -26.57
N LYS A 495 -15.38 23.27 -25.44
CA LYS A 495 -14.18 24.12 -25.29
C LYS A 495 -12.88 23.46 -25.78
N GLN A 496 -12.83 22.13 -25.85
CA GLN A 496 -11.65 21.39 -26.32
C GLN A 496 -11.56 21.23 -27.84
N ILE A 497 -12.57 21.66 -28.60
CA ILE A 497 -12.53 21.68 -30.07
C ILE A 497 -11.96 23.03 -30.52
N PRO A 498 -10.74 23.09 -31.12
CA PRO A 498 -10.23 24.34 -31.66
C PRO A 498 -11.08 24.80 -32.85
N PRO A 499 -11.37 26.11 -33.01
CA PRO A 499 -12.14 26.63 -34.14
C PRO A 499 -11.52 26.32 -35.52
N THR A 500 -10.25 25.93 -35.57
CA THR A 500 -9.53 25.49 -36.77
C THR A 500 -9.93 24.10 -37.26
N LEU A 501 -10.24 23.16 -36.36
CA LEU A 501 -10.67 21.80 -36.72
C LEU A 501 -12.09 21.76 -37.29
N GLN A 502 -12.98 22.62 -36.81
CA GLN A 502 -14.35 22.76 -37.32
C GLN A 502 -14.39 23.44 -38.70
N LYS A 503 -13.38 24.26 -39.03
CA LYS A 503 -13.20 24.86 -40.35
C LYS A 503 -12.59 23.87 -41.35
N GLN A 504 -11.68 23.01 -40.90
CA GLN A 504 -11.11 21.93 -41.72
C GLN A 504 -12.10 20.80 -42.00
N SER A 505 -12.95 20.39 -41.04
CA SER A 505 -13.97 19.36 -41.28
C SER A 505 -15.03 19.84 -42.29
N LYS A 506 -15.49 21.08 -42.17
CA LYS A 506 -16.41 21.70 -43.14
C LYS A 506 -15.77 21.89 -44.53
N ALA A 507 -14.47 22.15 -44.60
CA ALA A 507 -13.74 22.22 -45.87
C ALA A 507 -13.54 20.85 -46.52
N LEU A 508 -13.38 19.78 -45.72
CA LEU A 508 -13.27 18.41 -46.18
C LEU A 508 -14.61 17.86 -46.69
N GLU A 509 -15.72 18.13 -45.98
CA GLU A 509 -17.08 17.80 -46.44
C GLU A 509 -17.42 18.51 -47.77
N LYS A 510 -17.02 19.77 -47.92
CA LYS A 510 -17.22 20.54 -49.17
C LYS A 510 -16.38 19.99 -50.34
N ARG A 511 -15.19 19.45 -50.09
CA ARG A 511 -14.36 18.80 -51.11
C ARG A 511 -14.89 17.43 -51.54
N VAL A 512 -15.48 16.69 -50.61
CA VAL A 512 -16.09 15.38 -50.91
C VAL A 512 -17.42 15.54 -51.66
N SER A 513 -18.18 16.62 -51.42
CA SER A 513 -19.43 16.89 -52.15
C SER A 513 -19.23 17.41 -53.58
N THR A 514 -18.06 18.00 -53.90
CA THR A 514 -17.73 18.48 -55.26
C THR A 514 -16.96 17.46 -56.09
N SER A 515 -16.71 16.27 -55.54
CA SER A 515 -15.98 15.16 -56.17
C SER A 515 -16.91 13.99 -56.57
N LYS A 516 -18.22 14.22 -56.57
CA LYS A 516 -19.22 13.29 -57.13
C LYS A 516 -19.84 13.88 -58.38
#